data_AF-A0A7S0D8A9-F1
#
_entry.id   AF-A0A7S0D8A9-F1
#
_cell.length_a   1.000
_cell.length_b   1.000
_cell.length_c   1.000
_cell.angle_alpha   90.00
_cell.angle_beta   90.00
_cell.angle_gamma   90.00
#
_symmetry.space_group_name_H-M   'P 1'
#
loop_
_entity.id
_entity.type
_entity.pdbx_description
1 polymer ?
#
loop_
_entity_poly.entity_id
_entity_poly.type
_entity_poly.pdbx_seq_one_letter_code
_entity_poly.pdbx_strand_id
1 'polypeptide(L)'
;GVVVAGDAPAGEVTGLTGASLNDMRKQVQAFGATGLDKWSRKALEQKTRVALGAKPTKGVRTPPTVGVGMWKKNEAREEARRLEVFDAGGKLAKKKRGLRKADLKGEHGESRDRGLAWGSGNFRGGILTVSKKELAGEKRAGS
;
A
#
# COMPACT_ATOMS: atom_id res chain seq x y z
N GLY A 1 24.16 13.33 50.06
CA GLY A 1 23.51 12.26 50.82
C GLY A 1 22.78 11.38 49.83
N VAL A 2 23.12 10.09 49.82
CA VAL A 2 22.44 9.08 49.01
C VAL A 2 21.13 8.73 49.72
N VAL A 3 20.00 8.84 49.02
CA VAL A 3 18.72 8.28 49.48
C VAL A 3 18.33 7.16 48.52
N VAL A 4 18.47 5.93 49.03
CA VAL A 4 17.88 4.72 48.46
C VAL A 4 16.53 4.54 49.13
N ALA A 5 15.46 4.59 48.34
CA ALA A 5 14.12 4.10 48.64
C ALA A 5 13.41 4.03 47.28
N GLY A 6 12.71 3.00 46.87
CA GLY A 6 12.31 1.73 47.45
C GLY A 6 11.59 0.99 46.32
N ASP A 7 11.50 -0.33 46.47
CA ASP A 7 10.89 -1.26 45.53
C ASP A 7 9.43 -0.85 45.20
N ALA A 8 9.20 -0.41 43.96
CA ALA A 8 7.86 -0.13 43.44
C ALA A 8 7.43 -1.32 42.56
N PRO A 9 6.25 -1.91 42.76
CA PRO A 9 5.81 -3.07 41.99
C PRO A 9 5.73 -2.70 40.50
N ALA A 10 6.36 -3.52 39.67
CA ALA A 10 6.34 -3.41 38.22
C ALA A 10 4.89 -3.44 37.71
N GLY A 11 4.30 -2.27 37.47
CA GLY A 11 2.94 -2.20 36.95
C GLY A 11 2.24 -0.85 37.04
N GLU A 12 2.70 0.08 37.88
CA GLU A 12 2.04 1.38 38.01
C GLU A 12 2.77 2.49 37.24
N VAL A 13 2.22 2.87 36.08
CA VAL A 13 2.71 4.01 35.30
C VAL A 13 2.04 5.29 35.80
N THR A 14 2.52 5.79 36.94
CA THR A 14 2.11 7.08 37.51
C THR A 14 2.92 8.20 36.83
N GLY A 15 2.50 8.61 35.63
CA GLY A 15 3.27 9.64 34.89
C GLY A 15 2.76 10.08 33.52
N LEU A 16 1.45 9.99 33.24
CA LEU A 16 0.86 10.57 32.02
C LEU A 16 0.72 12.10 32.13
N THR A 17 1.82 12.81 32.38
CA THR A 17 1.89 14.27 32.30
C THR A 17 2.51 14.68 30.96
N GLY A 18 1.68 14.70 29.91
CA GLY A 18 1.87 15.61 28.78
C GLY A 18 2.57 15.08 27.51
N ALA A 19 3.16 13.89 27.49
CA ALA A 19 3.67 13.28 26.25
C ALA A 19 2.65 12.30 25.67
N SER A 20 2.19 12.52 24.44
CA SER A 20 1.26 11.60 23.79
C SER A 20 1.93 10.22 23.62
N LEU A 21 1.14 9.13 23.58
CA LEU A 21 1.66 7.78 23.29
C LEU A 21 2.50 7.73 21.99
N ASN A 22 2.22 8.63 21.05
CA ASN A 22 2.99 8.78 19.82
C ASN A 22 4.39 9.34 20.06
N ASP A 23 4.57 10.24 21.03
CA ASP A 23 5.87 10.81 21.36
C ASP A 23 6.76 9.81 22.09
N MET A 24 6.18 8.98 22.98
CA MET A 24 6.89 7.85 23.56
C MET A 24 7.33 6.83 22.50
N ARG A 25 6.46 6.50 21.52
CA ARG A 25 6.83 5.62 20.40
C ARG A 25 7.99 6.19 19.57
N LYS A 26 7.98 7.50 19.32
CA LYS A 26 9.09 8.18 18.62
C LYS A 26 10.38 8.14 19.43
N GLN A 27 10.31 8.34 20.76
CA GLN A 27 11.47 8.25 21.64
C GLN A 27 12.07 6.84 21.65
N VAL A 28 11.25 5.80 21.75
CA VAL A 28 11.71 4.40 21.66
C VAL A 28 12.35 4.11 20.30
N GLN A 29 11.76 4.61 19.21
CA GLN A 29 12.36 4.48 17.87
C GLN A 29 13.71 5.23 17.77
N ALA A 30 13.81 6.43 18.35
CA ALA A 30 15.04 7.21 18.37
C ALA A 30 16.13 6.54 19.21
N PHE A 31 15.76 5.96 20.35
CA PHE A 31 16.67 5.18 21.19
C PHE A 31 17.15 3.92 20.46
N GLY A 32 16.25 3.19 19.79
CA GLY A 32 16.65 2.06 18.94
C GLY A 32 17.61 2.48 17.81
N ALA A 33 17.45 3.69 17.27
CA ALA A 33 18.29 4.24 16.20
C ALA A 33 19.75 4.49 16.62
N THR A 34 20.04 4.70 17.92
CA THR A 34 21.41 4.95 18.39
C THR A 34 22.28 3.70 18.36
N GLY A 35 21.69 2.51 18.59
CA GLY A 35 22.38 1.21 18.53
C GLY A 35 22.54 0.63 17.12
N LEU A 36 21.96 1.27 16.10
CA LEU A 36 22.05 0.82 14.71
C LEU A 36 23.41 1.17 14.09
N ASP A 37 23.91 0.26 13.24
CA ASP A 37 25.10 0.48 12.43
C ASP A 37 24.91 1.63 11.42
N LYS A 38 26.01 2.15 10.89
CA LYS A 38 26.03 3.31 9.98
C LYS A 38 25.09 3.13 8.77
N TRP A 39 25.01 1.93 8.20
CA TRP A 39 24.21 1.67 7.00
C TRP A 39 22.73 1.56 7.34
N SER A 40 22.41 0.86 8.43
CA SER A 40 21.02 0.73 8.89
C SER A 40 20.46 2.05 9.41
N ARG A 41 21.28 2.90 10.04
CA ARG A 41 20.91 4.27 10.43
C ARG A 41 20.57 5.11 9.21
N LYS A 42 21.42 5.09 8.18
CA LYS A 42 21.17 5.81 6.91
C LYS A 42 19.89 5.32 6.22
N ALA A 43 19.61 4.01 6.26
CA ALA A 43 18.38 3.45 5.73
C ALA A 43 17.13 3.90 6.51
N LEU A 44 17.24 3.99 7.85
CA LEU A 44 16.17 4.50 8.71
C LEU A 44 15.89 5.98 8.41
N GLU A 45 16.93 6.81 8.33
CA GLU A 45 16.81 8.22 7.97
C GLU A 45 16.18 8.45 6.58
N GLN A 46 16.49 7.59 5.61
CA GLN A 46 15.85 7.65 4.30
C GLN A 46 14.35 7.32 4.39
N LYS A 47 13.98 6.31 5.17
CA LYS A 47 12.56 5.96 5.39
C LYS A 47 11.80 7.10 6.07
N THR A 48 12.39 7.73 7.08
CA THR A 48 11.75 8.86 7.77
C THR A 48 11.59 10.07 6.85
N ARG A 49 12.61 10.39 6.03
CA ARG A 49 12.51 11.45 5.01
C ARG A 49 11.37 11.19 4.02
N VAL A 50 11.23 9.95 3.53
CA VAL A 50 10.13 9.59 2.62
C VAL A 50 8.77 9.70 3.32
N ALA A 51 8.66 9.29 4.58
CA ALA A 51 7.44 9.44 5.37
C ALA A 51 7.04 10.92 5.59
N LEU A 52 8.03 11.81 5.66
CA LEU A 52 7.84 13.27 5.75
C LEU A 52 7.55 13.93 4.38
N GLY A 53 7.43 13.15 3.30
CA GLY A 53 7.06 13.64 1.97
C GLY A 53 8.22 13.85 0.99
N ALA A 54 9.46 13.49 1.37
CA ALA A 54 10.56 13.49 0.41
C ALA A 54 10.35 12.42 -0.67
N LYS A 55 10.77 12.72 -1.91
CA LYS A 55 10.74 11.73 -2.99
C LYS A 55 11.67 10.54 -2.64
N PRO A 56 11.23 9.30 -2.88
CA PRO A 56 12.08 8.13 -2.64
C PRO A 56 13.31 8.17 -3.54
N THR A 57 14.45 7.73 -3.01
CA THR A 57 15.68 7.58 -3.78
C THR A 57 15.47 6.58 -4.90
N LYS A 58 15.90 6.93 -6.12
CA LYS A 58 15.81 6.03 -7.27
C LYS A 58 16.75 4.84 -7.03
N GLY A 59 16.24 3.63 -7.23
CA GLY A 59 17.07 2.43 -7.18
C GLY A 59 18.08 2.37 -8.33
N VAL A 60 19.09 1.51 -8.18
CA VAL A 60 20.05 1.21 -9.27
C VAL A 60 19.30 0.67 -10.47
N ARG A 61 19.63 1.16 -11.68
CA ARG A 61 19.04 0.67 -12.92
C ARG A 61 19.48 -0.77 -13.17
N THR A 62 18.59 -1.72 -12.96
CA THR A 62 18.80 -3.13 -13.26
C THR A 62 18.24 -3.48 -14.64
N PRO A 63 18.94 -4.32 -15.43
CA PRO A 63 18.42 -4.80 -16.70
C PRO A 63 17.17 -5.68 -16.47
N PRO A 64 16.21 -5.72 -17.42
CA PRO A 64 14.94 -6.42 -17.23
C PRO A 64 15.10 -7.93 -16.93
N THR A 65 16.06 -8.60 -17.58
CA THR A 65 16.32 -10.03 -17.40
C THR A 65 16.68 -10.39 -15.95
N VAL A 66 17.50 -9.57 -15.31
CA VAL A 66 17.92 -9.76 -13.93
C VAL A 66 16.87 -9.22 -12.96
N GLY A 67 16.34 -8.02 -13.24
CA GLY A 67 15.37 -7.34 -12.37
C GLY A 67 14.09 -8.14 -12.15
N VAL A 68 13.57 -8.80 -13.20
CA VAL A 68 12.38 -9.66 -13.08
C VAL A 68 12.66 -10.87 -12.21
N GLY A 69 13.82 -11.53 -12.39
CA GLY A 69 14.21 -12.69 -11.59
C GLY A 69 14.42 -12.36 -10.11
N MET A 70 15.11 -11.24 -9.83
CA MET A 70 15.32 -10.75 -8.46
C MET A 70 13.99 -10.46 -7.76
N TRP A 71 13.05 -9.84 -8.46
CA TRP A 71 11.72 -9.55 -7.92
C TRP A 71 10.93 -10.83 -7.62
N LYS A 72 10.88 -11.79 -8.54
CA LYS A 72 10.13 -13.05 -8.34
C LYS A 72 10.66 -13.80 -7.11
N LYS A 73 11.99 -13.85 -6.97
CA LYS A 73 12.63 -14.45 -5.79
C LYS A 73 12.32 -13.67 -4.50
N ASN A 74 12.26 -12.35 -4.57
CA ASN A 74 11.91 -11.55 -3.40
C ASN A 74 10.44 -11.73 -2.98
N GLU A 75 9.52 -11.81 -3.95
CA GLU A 75 8.11 -12.12 -3.68
C GLU A 75 7.95 -13.50 -3.04
N ALA A 76 8.61 -14.53 -3.58
CA ALA A 76 8.58 -15.87 -3.01
C ALA A 76 9.12 -15.91 -1.57
N ARG A 77 10.17 -15.15 -1.25
CA ARG A 77 10.69 -15.04 0.13
C ARG A 77 9.72 -14.34 1.08
N GLU A 78 9.07 -13.27 0.62
CA GLU A 78 8.07 -12.57 1.43
C GLU A 78 6.82 -13.42 1.65
N GLU A 79 6.43 -14.23 0.66
CA GLU A 79 5.37 -15.22 0.82
C GLU A 79 5.76 -16.32 1.80
N ALA A 80 6.97 -16.87 1.69
CA ALA A 80 7.47 -17.88 2.63
C ALA A 80 7.50 -17.34 4.06
N ARG A 81 8.06 -16.15 4.30
CA ARG A 81 8.04 -15.49 5.61
C ARG A 81 6.63 -15.26 6.14
N ARG A 82 5.70 -14.90 5.26
CA ARG A 82 4.31 -14.68 5.64
C ARG A 82 3.64 -15.99 6.08
N LEU A 83 3.95 -17.10 5.42
CA LEU A 83 3.47 -18.43 5.80
C LEU A 83 4.12 -18.88 7.11
N GLU A 84 5.44 -18.70 7.27
CA GLU A 84 6.15 -19.00 8.53
C GLU A 84 5.55 -18.24 9.72
N VAL A 85 5.24 -16.95 9.56
CA VAL A 85 4.59 -16.15 10.61
C VAL A 85 3.19 -16.66 10.93
N PHE A 86 2.47 -17.19 9.94
CA PHE A 86 1.15 -17.79 10.16
C PHE A 86 1.25 -19.13 10.88
N ASP A 87 2.19 -19.98 10.47
CA ASP A 87 2.45 -21.28 11.08
C ASP A 87 2.91 -21.14 12.54
N ALA A 88 3.66 -20.07 12.84
CA ALA A 88 4.03 -19.68 14.21
C ALA A 88 2.87 -19.11 15.06
N GLY A 89 1.62 -19.14 14.55
CA GLY A 89 0.42 -18.67 15.26
C GLY A 89 0.11 -17.18 15.08
N GLY A 90 0.81 -16.49 14.18
CA GLY A 90 0.57 -15.08 13.86
C GLY A 90 -0.60 -14.87 12.90
N LYS A 91 -1.16 -13.65 12.85
CA LYS A 91 -2.21 -13.28 11.89
C LYS A 91 -1.65 -13.16 10.47
N LEU A 92 -2.25 -13.86 9.51
CA LEU A 92 -1.87 -13.82 8.11
C LEU A 92 -2.18 -12.45 7.48
N ALA A 93 -1.19 -11.56 7.38
CA ALA A 93 -1.34 -10.24 6.77
C ALA A 93 -1.70 -10.34 5.28
N LYS A 94 -2.68 -9.60 4.74
CA LYS A 94 -3.10 -9.71 3.33
C LYS A 94 -1.94 -9.47 2.34
N LYS A 95 -1.91 -10.22 1.22
CA LYS A 95 -0.92 -9.99 0.14
C LYS A 95 -1.13 -8.59 -0.42
N LYS A 96 -0.08 -7.76 -0.46
CA LYS A 96 -0.13 -6.46 -1.13
C LYS A 96 -0.16 -6.69 -2.65
N ARG A 97 -1.34 -6.54 -3.26
CA ARG A 97 -1.51 -6.53 -4.73
C ARG A 97 -1.19 -5.13 -5.28
N GLY A 98 -0.67 -5.04 -6.51
CA GLY A 98 -0.52 -3.75 -7.21
C GLY A 98 0.71 -2.93 -6.84
N LEU A 99 1.78 -3.55 -6.34
CA LEU A 99 3.02 -2.82 -6.00
C LEU A 99 3.76 -2.27 -7.24
N ARG A 100 3.51 -2.84 -8.43
CA ARG A 100 4.05 -2.30 -9.69
C ARG A 100 3.04 -1.36 -10.33
N LYS A 101 3.55 -0.29 -10.95
CA LYS A 101 2.79 0.50 -11.93
C LYS A 101 2.23 -0.36 -13.06
N ALA A 102 2.95 -1.42 -13.45
CA ALA A 102 2.49 -2.36 -14.48
C ALA A 102 1.28 -3.18 -14.03
N ASP A 103 1.28 -3.67 -12.78
CA ASP A 103 0.15 -4.44 -12.22
C ASP A 103 -1.10 -3.56 -12.04
N LEU A 104 -0.93 -2.24 -11.85
CA LEU A 104 -2.02 -1.27 -11.77
C LEU A 104 -2.58 -0.89 -13.15
N LYS A 105 -1.78 -0.99 -14.21
CA LYS A 105 -2.16 -0.59 -15.57
C LYS A 105 -2.94 -1.63 -16.35
N GLY A 106 -2.82 -2.92 -16.00
CA GLY A 106 -3.23 -4.01 -16.90
C GLY A 106 -4.67 -4.51 -16.82
N GLU A 107 -5.39 -4.31 -15.71
CA GLU A 107 -6.72 -4.98 -15.56
C GLU A 107 -7.81 -4.17 -14.86
N HIS A 108 -7.43 -3.24 -13.98
CA HIS A 108 -8.41 -2.57 -13.10
C HIS A 108 -8.43 -1.05 -13.23
N GLY A 109 -7.42 -0.43 -13.86
CA GLY A 109 -7.27 1.02 -13.92
C GLY A 109 -7.65 1.65 -15.26
N GLU A 110 -7.45 0.95 -16.37
CA GLU A 110 -7.83 1.43 -17.69
C GLU A 110 -9.28 0.99 -17.95
N SER A 111 -10.15 1.95 -18.29
CA SER A 111 -11.52 1.64 -18.69
C SER A 111 -11.47 0.65 -19.85
N ARG A 112 -12.03 -0.55 -19.64
CA ARG A 112 -12.07 -1.59 -20.67
C ARG A 112 -12.56 -1.02 -21.99
N ASP A 113 -11.94 -1.45 -23.09
CA ASP A 113 -12.41 -1.14 -24.43
C ASP A 113 -13.90 -1.51 -24.51
N ARG A 114 -14.74 -0.51 -24.78
CA ARG A 114 -16.20 -0.68 -24.85
C ARG A 114 -16.64 -1.10 -26.26
N GLY A 115 -15.69 -1.37 -27.16
CA GLY A 115 -15.95 -1.66 -28.55
C GLY A 115 -16.46 -0.43 -29.31
N LEU A 116 -16.88 -0.65 -30.55
CA LEU A 116 -17.51 0.37 -31.36
C LEU A 116 -18.93 0.63 -30.83
N ALA A 117 -19.24 1.90 -30.57
CA ALA A 117 -20.58 2.28 -30.13
C ALA A 117 -21.61 1.93 -31.22
N TRP A 118 -22.63 1.16 -30.84
CA TRP A 118 -23.82 0.98 -31.66
C TRP A 118 -24.66 2.27 -31.62
N GLY A 119 -25.50 2.50 -32.64
CA GLY A 119 -26.33 3.71 -32.80
C GLY A 119 -27.38 3.93 -31.70
N SER A 120 -28.47 4.63 -32.01
CA SER A 120 -29.51 4.97 -31.02
C SER A 120 -30.16 3.74 -30.37
N GLY A 121 -30.45 3.86 -29.08
CA GLY A 121 -31.09 2.80 -28.27
C GLY A 121 -30.14 2.06 -27.33
N ASN A 122 -30.71 1.33 -26.37
CA ASN A 122 -29.96 0.53 -25.40
C ASN A 122 -30.03 -0.95 -25.78
N PHE A 123 -28.90 -1.53 -26.16
CA PHE A 123 -28.79 -2.95 -26.50
C PHE A 123 -28.23 -3.75 -25.33
N ARG A 124 -29.03 -4.66 -24.77
CA ARG A 124 -28.60 -5.52 -23.66
C ARG A 124 -29.15 -6.94 -23.84
N GLY A 125 -28.25 -7.93 -23.84
CA GLY A 125 -28.63 -9.36 -23.86
C GLY A 125 -29.39 -9.80 -25.10
N GLY A 126 -29.12 -9.21 -26.28
CA GLY A 126 -29.80 -9.54 -27.53
C GLY A 126 -31.07 -8.71 -27.82
N ILE A 127 -31.48 -7.84 -26.89
CA ILE A 127 -32.70 -7.03 -27.01
C ILE A 127 -32.31 -5.56 -27.19
N LEU A 128 -32.83 -4.93 -28.25
CA LEU A 128 -32.72 -3.49 -28.48
C LEU A 128 -33.93 -2.78 -27.87
N THR A 129 -33.69 -1.92 -26.90
CA THR A 129 -34.74 -1.06 -26.31
C THR A 129 -34.61 0.35 -26.86
N VAL A 130 -35.65 0.83 -27.53
CA VAL A 130 -35.73 2.19 -28.07
C VAL A 130 -36.78 2.97 -27.29
N SER A 131 -36.46 4.19 -26.89
CA SER A 131 -37.41 5.05 -26.18
C SER A 131 -38.40 5.69 -27.16
N LYS A 132 -39.63 5.96 -26.69
CA LYS A 132 -40.64 6.67 -27.49
C LYS A 132 -40.16 8.06 -27.96
N LYS A 133 -39.26 8.69 -27.21
CA LYS A 133 -38.67 10.00 -27.55
C LYS A 133 -37.70 9.91 -28.72
N GLU A 134 -36.83 8.88 -28.75
CA GLU A 134 -35.93 8.62 -29.88
C GLU A 134 -36.74 8.32 -31.14
N LEU A 135 -37.77 7.47 -31.03
CA LEU A 135 -38.65 7.14 -32.15
C LEU A 135 -39.40 8.38 -32.68
N ALA A 136 -39.85 9.27 -31.81
CA ALA A 136 -40.51 10.52 -32.20
C ALA A 136 -39.54 11.53 -32.81
N GLY A 137 -38.29 11.56 -32.36
CA GLY A 137 -37.23 12.40 -32.95
C GLY A 137 -36.85 11.95 -34.35
N GLU A 138 -36.73 10.64 -34.57
CA GLU A 138 -36.42 10.06 -35.89
C GLU A 138 -37.54 10.33 -36.91
N LYS A 139 -38.81 10.18 -36.51
CA LYS A 139 -39.98 10.51 -37.34
C LYS A 139 -40.06 11.98 -37.75
N ARG A 140 -39.47 12.89 -36.98
CA ARG A 140 -39.40 14.34 -37.29
C ARG A 140 -38.21 14.71 -38.16
N ALA A 141 -37.12 13.94 -38.09
CA ALA A 141 -35.92 14.16 -38.89
C ALA A 141 -36.04 13.58 -40.31
N GLY A 142 -36.95 12.63 -40.53
CA GLY A 142 -37.22 12.00 -41.82
C GLY A 142 -38.38 12.58 -42.64
N SER A 143 -38.96 13.73 -42.25
CA SER A 143 -39.99 14.45 -43.04
C SER A 143 -39.43 15.68 -43.71
#